data_AF-A0A0H2SIK0-F1
#
_entry.id   AF-A0A0H2SIK0-F1
#
_cell.length_a   1.000
_cell.length_b   1.000
_cell.length_c   1.000
_cell.angle_alpha   90.00
_cell.angle_beta   90.00
_cell.angle_gamma   90.00
#
_symmetry.space_group_name_H-M   'P 1'
#
loop_
_entity.id
_entity.type
_entity.pdbx_description
1 polymer ?
#
loop_
_entity_poly.entity_id
_entity_poly.type
_entity_poly.pdbx_seq_one_letter_code
_entity_poly.pdbx_strand_id
1 'polypeptide(L)' 'MITKRKRDARRQIEMVAIEDLVPEDHLVRKIEAAIKFDFIYKLVEDKYSQDNGRP' A
#
# COMPACT_ATOMS: atom_id res chain seq x y z
N MET A 1 8.13 -12.60 -36.70
CA MET A 1 7.46 -13.79 -36.15
C MET A 1 6.49 -13.36 -35.08
N ILE A 2 5.19 -13.58 -35.26
CA ILE A 2 4.19 -13.36 -34.20
C ILE A 2 4.17 -14.62 -33.34
N THR A 3 4.85 -14.58 -32.20
CA THR A 3 4.82 -15.64 -31.20
C THR A 3 3.41 -15.73 -30.64
N LYS A 4 2.75 -16.89 -30.82
CA LYS A 4 1.48 -17.20 -30.17
C LYS A 4 1.65 -17.00 -28.66
N ARG A 5 1.14 -15.90 -28.11
CA ARG A 5 1.09 -15.68 -26.66
C ARG A 5 0.25 -16.81 -26.06
N LYS A 6 0.91 -17.72 -25.33
CA LYS A 6 0.23 -18.80 -24.60
C LYS A 6 -0.84 -18.15 -23.73
N ARG A 7 -2.08 -18.66 -23.85
CA ARG A 7 -3.30 -18.20 -23.17
C ARG A 7 -3.21 -18.19 -21.63
N ASP A 8 -2.10 -18.67 -21.06
CA ASP A 8 -1.79 -18.80 -19.63
C ASP A 8 -1.09 -17.61 -18.98
N ALA A 9 -0.68 -16.57 -19.72
CA ALA A 9 -0.15 -15.34 -19.10
C ALA A 9 -1.17 -14.62 -18.19
N ARG A 10 -2.45 -15.01 -18.24
CA ARG A 10 -3.55 -14.40 -17.48
C ARG A 10 -3.67 -14.88 -16.04
N ARG A 11 -2.95 -15.95 -15.65
CA ARG A 11 -3.05 -16.54 -14.31
C ARG A 11 -1.66 -16.56 -13.65
N GLN A 12 -1.09 -15.38 -13.49
CA GLN A 12 0.10 -15.15 -12.69
C GLN A 12 -0.32 -14.62 -11.32
N ILE A 13 0.23 -15.21 -10.27
CA ILE A 13 0.10 -14.72 -8.90
C ILE A 13 1.42 -14.08 -8.56
N GLU A 14 1.37 -12.80 -8.18
CA GLU A 14 2.52 -12.05 -7.71
C GLU A 14 2.26 -11.61 -6.28
N MET A 15 3.24 -11.82 -5.40
CA MET A 15 3.20 -11.34 -4.03
C MET A 15 4.17 -10.17 -3.95
N VAL A 16 3.64 -8.97 -3.77
CA VAL A 16 4.42 -7.74 -3.61
C VAL A 16 4.03 -7.08 -2.30
N ALA A 17 4.99 -6.39 -1.68
CA ALA A 17 4.67 -5.49 -0.59
C ALA A 17 3.93 -4.27 -1.17
N ILE A 18 3.01 -3.67 -0.40
CA ILE A 18 2.23 -2.52 -0.89
C ILE A 18 3.17 -1.31 -1.11
N GLU A 19 4.21 -1.21 -0.30
CA GLU A 19 5.23 -0.18 -0.35
C GLU A 19 5.99 -0.23 -1.69
N ASP A 20 6.21 -1.42 -2.24
CA ASP A 20 6.91 -1.64 -3.51
C ASP A 20 6.11 -1.13 -4.72
N LEU A 21 4.79 -0.95 -4.56
CA LEU A 21 3.94 -0.35 -5.59
C LEU A 21 4.13 1.17 -5.72
N VAL A 22 4.76 1.81 -4.73
CA VAL A 22 5.02 3.24 -4.74
C VAL A 22 6.44 3.49 -5.23
N PRO A 23 6.67 4.20 -6.37
CA PRO A 23 8.01 4.47 -6.87
C PRO A 23 8.90 5.22 -5.86
N GLU A 24 10.21 5.00 -5.90
CA GLU A 24 11.16 5.59 -4.94
C GLU A 24 11.15 7.12 -4.92
N ASP A 25 11.09 7.78 -6.09
CA ASP A 25 11.07 9.24 -6.21
C ASP A 25 9.67 9.87 -6.06
N HIS A 26 8.67 9.06 -5.65
CA HIS A 26 7.30 9.53 -5.56
C HIS A 26 7.09 10.50 -4.39
N LEU A 27 6.22 11.49 -4.61
CA LEU A 27 5.93 12.56 -3.64
C LEU A 27 5.50 12.02 -2.26
N VAL A 28 4.71 10.96 -2.23
CA VAL A 28 4.21 10.35 -0.97
C VAL A 28 5.38 9.91 -0.08
N ARG A 29 6.43 9.31 -0.64
CA ARG A 29 7.63 8.90 0.11
C ARG A 29 8.40 10.11 0.67
N LYS A 30 8.46 11.20 -0.10
CA LYS A 30 9.08 12.46 0.36
C LYS A 30 8.30 13.08 1.52
N ILE A 31 6.97 13.03 1.47
CA ILE A 31 6.09 13.52 2.54
C ILE A 31 6.25 12.66 3.80
N GLU A 32 6.26 11.33 3.66
CA GLU A 32 6.48 10.38 4.75
C GLU A 32 7.82 10.61 5.45
N ALA A 33 8.89 10.85 4.69
CA ALA A 33 10.20 11.17 5.26
C ALA A 33 10.24 12.54 5.98
N ALA A 34 9.39 13.49 5.56
CA ALA A 34 9.38 14.85 6.08
C ALA A 34 8.49 15.03 7.31
N ILE A 35 7.50 14.15 7.53
CA ILE A 35 6.47 14.33 8.55
C ILE A 35 6.34 13.07 9.42
N LYS A 36 6.50 13.24 10.73
CA LYS A 36 6.20 12.19 11.70
C LYS A 36 4.69 12.13 11.96
N PHE A 37 4.01 11.14 11.39
CA PHE A 37 2.55 11.04 11.41
C PHE A 37 1.93 10.48 12.71
N ASP A 38 2.74 10.12 13.72
CA ASP A 38 2.28 9.57 15.01
C ASP A 38 1.17 10.40 15.69
N PHE A 39 1.12 11.71 15.43
CA PHE A 39 0.11 12.59 16.00
C PHE A 39 -1.32 12.25 15.53
N ILE A 40 -1.48 11.68 14.33
CA ILE A 40 -2.80 11.36 13.78
C ILE A 40 -3.52 10.37 14.68
N TYR A 41 -2.84 9.35 15.20
CA TYR A 41 -3.47 8.34 16.07
C TYR A 41 -4.15 8.96 17.30
N LYS A 42 -3.52 9.98 17.91
CA LYS A 42 -4.13 10.72 19.03
C LYS A 42 -5.33 11.57 18.58
N LEU A 43 -5.30 12.10 17.35
CA LEU A 43 -6.38 12.93 16.83
C LEU A 43 -7.65 12.15 16.51
N VAL A 44 -7.52 10.88 16.13
CA VAL A 44 -8.66 10.06 15.70
C VAL A 44 -8.98 8.92 16.67
N GLU A 45 -8.37 8.91 17.85
CA GLU A 45 -8.52 7.87 18.86
C GLU A 45 -10.00 7.60 19.22
N ASP A 46 -10.80 8.67 19.34
CA ASP A 46 -12.22 8.60 19.65
C ASP A 46 -13.07 7.94 18.54
N LYS A 47 -12.53 7.82 17.32
CA LYS A 47 -13.20 7.19 16.18
C LYS A 47 -12.99 5.68 16.13
N TYR A 48 -12.04 5.14 16.89
CA TYR A 48 -11.79 3.72 16.94
C TYR A 48 -12.59 3.06 18.06
N SER A 49 -13.17 1.90 17.75
CA SER A 49 -13.74 1.04 18.79
C SER A 49 -12.61 0.50 19.66
N GLN A 50 -12.72 0.69 20.96
CA GLN A 50 -11.74 0.20 21.94
C GLN A 50 -11.74 -1.33 22.03
N ASP A 51 -12.92 -1.94 21.85
CA ASP A 51 -13.13 -3.36 22.12
C ASP A 51 -13.21 -4.21 20.85
N ASN A 52 -13.64 -3.63 19.72
CA ASN A 52 -13.91 -4.39 18.50
C ASN A 52 -12.90 -4.13 17.36
N GLY A 53 -11.84 -3.36 17.62
CA GLY A 53 -10.79 -3.09 16.66
C GLY A 53 -11.33 -2.67 15.29
N ARG A 54 -10.70 -3.18 14.22
CA ARG A 54 -11.20 -3.04 12.85
C ARG A 54 -12.11 -4.26 12.55
N PRO A 55 -13.41 -4.08 12.27
CA PRO A 55 -14.28 -5.18 11.84
C PRO A 55 -13.79 -5.81 10.52
#